data_AF-A0A8H5HW60-F1
#
_entry.id   AF-A0A8H5HW60-F1
#
_cell.length_a   1.000
_cell.length_b   1.000
_cell.length_c   1.000
_cell.angle_alpha   90.00
_cell.angle_beta   90.00
_cell.angle_gamma   90.00
#
_symmetry.space_group_name_H-M   'P 1'
#
loop_
_entity.id
_entity.type
_entity.pdbx_description
1 polymer ?
#
loop_
_entity_poly.entity_id
_entity_poly.type
_entity_poly.pdbx_seq_one_letter_code
_entity_poly.pdbx_strand_id
1 'polypeptide(L)'
;MSSDSSMLSYSKREKEFKELHDQVQTSVNLLDSLESFLSTFQKDLTAVSGQISELQDRSKDIDNRLKSRRKIEKPLSSLISDIVIPPTLVTLILDKPVDESWIPAVEDFEKHMEVIKARSRVKAARDLGEVVEGLRIVAATKLRVFFLSLIQPIRNSVTTNMQVIQTSVLIKYRPLFAFLQRQAAPVANEIQRAYVGAARLYYETGFRRYARSLGYIKTRTTEKFETIVNQGNMSHNTHVDIERLSNARLDGPSVTLAYMADDKTHKENSEALFRSLLLVFMDNATAEYTFVKAFFTVEATLPSLDSHKSLLSPTSLLSPVDRQSYAGSDYGGRGRSVSTSIEGALDSAVNAAREEQVNVDTIWKQVFDPVLEYVQSFVKTVIEPPPSEITLLTMIRLSEHVVTEIENRACPPGVTFMFGLRLQMWPVFQKIVNDDIEALKKLAEGSAGGFFSRGTVLTETAVKSICAQYIKLFTAFVILTEKEDETMIFSNLLRMRQGVEKLIQRYTSQTNDPATRATSQSTFYELLVQALNKGAQSVAHPKSQHELAYWAKLEEEARRKIISVQQARARR
;
A
#
# COMPACT_ATOMS: atom_id res chain seq x y z
N MET A 1 136.10 57.80 -50.19
CA MET A 1 136.34 56.45 -49.63
C MET A 1 136.03 56.50 -48.14
N SER A 2 135.23 55.56 -47.63
CA SER A 2 134.79 55.34 -46.22
C SER A 2 133.30 55.56 -45.86
N SER A 3 132.39 55.81 -46.82
CA SER A 3 130.94 55.90 -46.53
C SER A 3 130.09 54.74 -47.09
N ASP A 4 130.63 53.91 -48.00
CA ASP A 4 129.83 52.91 -48.73
C ASP A 4 129.67 51.55 -48.02
N SER A 5 130.49 51.22 -47.02
CA SER A 5 130.47 49.87 -46.39
C SER A 5 129.42 49.74 -45.26
N SER A 6 129.15 50.81 -44.51
CA SER A 6 128.13 50.83 -43.44
C SER A 6 126.69 50.87 -43.99
N MET A 7 126.50 51.42 -45.20
CA MET A 7 125.20 51.55 -45.86
C MET A 7 124.65 50.20 -46.34
N LEU A 8 125.53 49.26 -46.73
CA LEU A 8 125.15 47.92 -47.19
C LEU A 8 124.66 47.00 -46.05
N SER A 9 125.25 47.10 -44.86
CA SER A 9 124.81 46.32 -43.67
C SER A 9 123.47 46.81 -43.12
N TYR A 10 123.26 48.13 -43.12
CA TYR A 10 121.97 48.73 -42.78
C TYR A 10 120.89 48.38 -43.79
N SER A 11 121.18 48.42 -45.09
CA SER A 11 120.21 48.07 -46.14
C SER A 11 119.77 46.59 -46.09
N LYS A 12 120.65 45.69 -45.67
CA LYS A 12 120.31 44.26 -45.53
C LYS A 12 119.40 44.01 -44.31
N ARG A 13 119.68 44.64 -43.16
CA ARG A 13 118.79 44.60 -41.98
C ARG A 13 117.48 45.34 -42.23
N GLU A 14 117.49 46.42 -42.99
CA GLU A 14 116.29 47.16 -43.39
C GLU A 14 115.36 46.29 -44.25
N LYS A 15 115.91 45.46 -45.15
CA LYS A 15 115.11 44.48 -45.90
C LYS A 15 114.50 43.41 -44.99
N GLU A 16 115.26 42.86 -44.05
CA GLU A 16 114.74 41.87 -43.08
C GLU A 16 113.67 42.49 -42.16
N PHE A 17 113.86 43.73 -41.68
CA PHE A 17 112.85 44.44 -40.90
C PHE A 17 111.62 44.79 -41.71
N LYS A 18 111.77 45.11 -43.01
CA LYS A 18 110.65 45.38 -43.91
C LYS A 18 109.87 44.12 -44.26
N GLU A 19 110.55 43.00 -44.47
CA GLU A 19 109.92 41.70 -44.68
C GLU A 19 109.21 41.20 -43.41
N LEU A 20 109.83 41.38 -42.23
CA LEU A 20 109.18 41.10 -40.95
C LEU A 20 107.98 42.04 -40.71
N HIS A 21 108.10 43.31 -41.08
CA HIS A 21 106.98 44.27 -41.00
C HIS A 21 105.84 43.88 -41.96
N ASP A 22 106.14 43.46 -43.19
CA ASP A 22 105.14 42.95 -44.13
C ASP A 22 104.49 41.66 -43.60
N GLN A 23 105.24 40.76 -42.99
CA GLN A 23 104.70 39.55 -42.34
C GLN A 23 103.83 39.89 -41.12
N VAL A 24 104.28 40.81 -40.27
CA VAL A 24 103.50 41.31 -39.13
C VAL A 24 102.24 42.01 -39.62
N GLN A 25 102.32 42.86 -40.65
CA GLN A 25 101.17 43.54 -41.23
C GLN A 25 100.19 42.54 -41.86
N THR A 26 100.69 41.48 -42.51
CA THR A 26 99.83 40.40 -43.04
C THR A 26 99.14 39.64 -41.90
N SER A 27 99.86 39.38 -40.79
CA SER A 27 99.28 38.74 -39.61
C SER A 27 98.25 39.63 -38.90
N VAL A 28 98.47 40.95 -38.86
CA VAL A 28 97.54 41.95 -38.32
C VAL A 28 96.31 42.05 -39.21
N ASN A 29 96.47 42.13 -40.53
CA ASN A 29 95.34 42.14 -41.47
C ASN A 29 94.51 40.83 -41.37
N LEU A 30 95.17 39.69 -41.14
CA LEU A 30 94.50 38.42 -40.95
C LEU A 30 93.77 38.37 -39.59
N LEU A 31 94.35 38.96 -38.55
CA LEU A 31 93.70 39.17 -37.25
C LEU A 31 92.50 40.12 -37.36
N ASP A 32 92.59 41.22 -38.10
CA ASP A 32 91.47 42.15 -38.37
C ASP A 32 90.36 41.45 -39.14
N SER A 33 90.72 40.59 -40.11
CA SER A 33 89.75 39.76 -40.82
C SER A 33 89.09 38.74 -39.89
N LEU A 34 89.84 38.15 -38.95
CA LEU A 34 89.33 37.23 -37.95
C LEU A 34 88.43 37.95 -36.95
N GLU A 35 88.78 39.17 -36.54
CA GLU A 35 87.98 40.02 -35.66
C GLU A 35 86.68 40.43 -36.35
N SER A 36 86.74 40.85 -37.61
CA SER A 36 85.55 41.19 -38.40
C SER A 36 84.62 39.98 -38.60
N PHE A 37 85.20 38.80 -38.89
CA PHE A 37 84.44 37.56 -39.01
C PHE A 37 83.81 37.15 -37.67
N LEU A 38 84.56 37.21 -36.57
CA LEU A 38 84.05 36.92 -35.23
C LEU A 38 82.98 37.91 -34.79
N SER A 39 83.14 39.20 -35.11
CA SER A 39 82.13 40.24 -34.82
C SER A 39 80.84 40.00 -35.60
N THR A 40 80.94 39.62 -36.88
CA THR A 40 79.79 39.27 -37.70
C THR A 40 79.13 37.98 -37.22
N PHE A 41 79.92 36.95 -36.91
CA PHE A 41 79.43 35.69 -36.35
C PHE A 41 78.75 35.87 -34.99
N GLN A 42 79.28 36.75 -34.13
CA GLN A 42 78.66 37.11 -32.85
C GLN A 42 77.33 37.85 -33.05
N LYS A 43 77.27 38.79 -34.01
CA LYS A 43 76.02 39.50 -34.36
C LYS A 43 74.97 38.52 -34.89
N ASP A 44 75.36 37.61 -35.77
CA ASP A 44 74.47 36.59 -36.33
C ASP A 44 74.00 35.60 -35.26
N LEU A 45 74.88 35.14 -34.36
CA LEU A 45 74.48 34.30 -33.23
C LEU A 45 73.52 35.01 -32.28
N THR A 46 73.71 36.31 -32.05
CA THR A 46 72.82 37.11 -31.21
C THR A 46 71.46 37.30 -31.88
N ALA A 47 71.44 37.55 -33.20
CA ALA A 47 70.22 37.67 -33.98
C ALA A 47 69.46 36.33 -34.05
N VAL A 48 70.15 35.22 -34.32
CA VAL A 48 69.57 33.87 -34.34
C VAL A 48 69.09 33.46 -32.96
N SER A 49 69.85 33.74 -31.89
CA SER A 49 69.42 33.46 -30.51
C SER A 49 68.19 34.28 -30.14
N GLY A 50 68.10 35.54 -30.59
CA GLY A 50 66.92 36.38 -30.45
C GLY A 50 65.70 35.80 -31.17
N GLN A 51 65.86 35.37 -32.42
CA GLN A 51 64.79 34.72 -33.20
C GLN A 51 64.36 33.38 -32.59
N ILE A 52 65.31 32.57 -32.10
CA ILE A 52 65.02 31.31 -31.42
C ILE A 52 64.28 31.59 -30.11
N SER A 53 64.68 32.60 -29.34
CA SER A 53 63.96 33.01 -28.13
C SER A 53 62.54 33.47 -28.46
N GLU A 54 62.37 34.31 -29.48
CA GLU A 54 61.06 34.76 -29.92
C GLU A 54 60.18 33.58 -30.40
N LEU A 55 60.75 32.64 -31.15
CA LEU A 55 60.05 31.43 -31.59
C LEU A 55 59.67 30.53 -30.41
N GLN A 56 60.55 30.38 -29.42
CA GLN A 56 60.26 29.64 -28.19
C GLN A 56 59.15 30.32 -27.37
N ASP A 57 59.18 31.64 -27.27
CA ASP A 57 58.14 32.39 -26.56
C ASP A 57 56.80 32.31 -27.28
N ARG A 58 56.78 32.39 -28.62
CA ARG A 58 55.59 32.12 -29.43
C ARG A 58 55.09 30.69 -29.27
N SER A 59 56.00 29.70 -29.25
CA SER A 59 55.63 28.30 -29.05
C SER A 59 55.03 28.07 -27.66
N LYS A 60 55.57 28.72 -26.61
CA LYS A 60 55.02 28.67 -25.24
C LYS A 60 53.66 29.36 -25.16
N ASP A 61 53.48 30.49 -25.82
CA ASP A 61 52.16 31.16 -25.87
C ASP A 61 51.12 30.28 -26.56
N ILE A 62 51.46 29.67 -27.70
CA ILE A 62 50.57 28.73 -28.41
C ILE A 62 50.24 27.52 -27.53
N ASP A 63 51.24 26.93 -26.86
CA ASP A 63 51.03 25.79 -25.96
C ASP A 63 50.13 26.17 -24.77
N ASN A 64 50.30 27.36 -24.19
CA ASN A 64 49.44 27.87 -23.14
C ASN A 64 48.00 28.10 -23.62
N ARG A 65 47.82 28.64 -24.82
CA ARG A 65 46.50 28.80 -25.47
C ARG A 65 45.84 27.45 -25.77
N LEU A 66 46.61 26.45 -26.17
CA LEU A 66 46.10 25.10 -26.42
C LEU A 66 45.66 24.45 -25.10
N LYS A 67 46.49 24.54 -24.05
CA LYS A 67 46.17 24.03 -22.71
C LYS A 67 44.92 24.71 -22.13
N SER A 68 44.76 26.02 -22.29
CA SER A 68 43.57 26.72 -21.82
C SER A 68 42.31 26.31 -22.59
N ARG A 69 42.39 26.20 -23.93
CA ARG A 69 41.27 25.70 -24.76
C ARG A 69 40.87 24.27 -24.42
N ARG A 70 41.83 23.36 -24.25
CA ARG A 70 41.56 21.95 -23.90
C ARG A 70 40.92 21.78 -22.52
N LYS A 71 41.23 22.68 -21.59
CA LYS A 71 40.56 22.73 -20.26
C LYS A 71 39.09 23.17 -20.38
N ILE A 72 38.77 24.05 -21.31
CA ILE A 72 37.40 24.58 -21.52
C ILE A 72 36.57 23.65 -22.40
N GLU A 73 37.19 22.91 -23.32
CA GLU A 73 36.54 21.98 -24.25
C GLU A 73 35.70 20.91 -23.52
N LYS A 74 36.23 20.29 -22.46
CA LYS A 74 35.51 19.24 -21.72
C LYS A 74 34.23 19.77 -21.03
N PRO A 75 34.27 20.84 -20.22
CA PRO A 75 33.06 21.44 -19.65
C PRO A 75 32.07 21.93 -20.71
N LEU A 76 32.56 22.51 -21.81
CA LEU A 76 31.69 23.02 -22.88
C LEU A 76 30.99 21.87 -23.63
N SER A 77 31.72 20.80 -23.93
CA SER A 77 31.15 19.60 -24.57
C SER A 77 30.10 18.96 -23.68
N SER A 78 30.35 18.86 -22.36
CA SER A 78 29.36 18.37 -21.40
C SER A 78 28.15 19.31 -21.32
N LEU A 79 28.37 20.63 -21.30
CA LEU A 79 27.28 21.60 -21.28
C LEU A 79 26.38 21.50 -22.52
N ILE A 80 26.97 21.29 -23.70
CA ILE A 80 26.25 21.13 -24.95
C ILE A 80 25.46 19.81 -24.95
N SER A 81 26.07 18.69 -24.54
CA SER A 81 25.34 17.41 -24.46
C SER A 81 24.17 17.47 -23.49
N ASP A 82 24.32 18.21 -22.39
CA ASP A 82 23.30 18.34 -21.34
C ASP A 82 22.11 19.23 -21.74
N ILE A 83 22.33 20.23 -22.60
CA ILE A 83 21.31 21.22 -22.98
C ILE A 83 20.65 20.87 -24.32
N VAL A 84 21.35 20.17 -25.22
CA VAL A 84 20.82 19.84 -26.55
C VAL A 84 19.77 18.75 -26.44
N ILE A 85 18.54 19.09 -26.78
CA ILE A 85 17.44 18.13 -26.91
C ILE A 85 17.58 17.43 -28.27
N PRO A 86 17.65 16.08 -28.32
CA PRO A 86 17.73 15.37 -29.58
C PRO A 86 16.54 15.68 -30.50
N PRO A 87 16.75 15.97 -31.80
CA PRO A 87 15.66 16.28 -32.74
C PRO A 87 14.71 15.08 -32.94
N THR A 88 15.20 13.86 -32.74
CA THR A 88 14.40 12.63 -32.71
C THR A 88 13.35 12.63 -31.60
N LEU A 89 13.68 13.19 -30.43
CA LEU A 89 12.74 13.34 -29.32
C LEU A 89 11.67 14.38 -29.64
N VAL A 90 12.06 15.50 -30.26
CA VAL A 90 11.14 16.56 -30.69
C VAL A 90 10.12 16.03 -31.71
N THR A 91 10.59 15.36 -32.77
CA THR A 91 9.71 14.76 -33.78
C THR A 91 8.80 13.66 -33.22
N LEU A 92 9.27 12.88 -32.24
CA LEU A 92 8.44 11.91 -31.53
C LEU A 92 7.28 12.60 -30.78
N ILE A 93 7.57 13.69 -30.04
CA ILE A 93 6.57 14.43 -29.28
C ILE A 93 5.57 15.15 -30.20
N LEU A 94 6.04 15.73 -31.31
CA LEU A 94 5.21 16.52 -32.22
C LEU A 94 4.39 15.67 -33.20
N ASP A 95 4.99 14.66 -33.83
CA ASP A 95 4.40 14.02 -35.02
C ASP A 95 3.75 12.67 -34.71
N LYS A 96 4.24 11.92 -33.72
CA LYS A 96 3.74 10.57 -33.42
C LYS A 96 2.62 10.58 -32.35
N PRO A 97 1.70 9.59 -32.40
CA PRO A 97 0.74 9.37 -31.32
C PRO A 97 1.44 8.79 -30.08
N VAL A 98 0.76 8.87 -28.92
CA VAL A 98 1.27 8.33 -27.66
C VAL A 98 1.23 6.80 -27.70
N ASP A 99 2.37 6.18 -27.45
CA ASP A 99 2.57 4.74 -27.43
C ASP A 99 3.68 4.39 -26.41
N GLU A 100 4.03 3.11 -26.26
CA GLU A 100 5.04 2.62 -25.31
C GLU A 100 6.41 3.27 -25.49
N SER A 101 6.76 3.69 -26.72
CA SER A 101 8.01 4.41 -27.00
C SER A 101 8.10 5.77 -26.30
N TRP A 102 6.97 6.33 -25.84
CA TRP A 102 6.95 7.59 -25.09
C TRP A 102 7.48 7.46 -23.68
N ILE A 103 7.43 6.26 -23.07
CA ILE A 103 7.87 6.05 -21.68
C ILE A 103 9.34 6.47 -21.49
N PRO A 104 10.32 5.91 -22.23
CA PRO A 104 11.71 6.33 -22.10
C PRO A 104 11.94 7.76 -22.64
N ALA A 105 11.21 8.15 -23.69
CA ALA A 105 11.40 9.47 -24.30
C ALA A 105 10.97 10.63 -23.39
N VAL A 106 9.89 10.46 -22.63
CA VAL A 106 9.40 11.48 -21.68
C VAL A 106 10.31 11.54 -20.45
N GLU A 107 10.85 10.41 -20.00
CA GLU A 107 11.84 10.38 -18.92
C GLU A 107 13.11 11.14 -19.31
N ASP A 108 13.62 10.91 -20.52
CA ASP A 108 14.78 11.64 -21.03
C ASP A 108 14.45 13.12 -21.26
N PHE A 109 13.27 13.44 -21.78
CA PHE A 109 12.83 14.84 -21.91
C PHE A 109 12.80 15.57 -20.57
N GLU A 110 12.29 14.91 -19.53
CA GLU A 110 12.22 15.48 -18.19
C GLU A 110 13.61 15.76 -17.60
N LYS A 111 14.58 14.85 -17.81
CA LYS A 111 15.98 15.07 -17.41
C LYS A 111 16.56 16.34 -18.06
N HIS A 112 16.39 16.50 -19.38
CA HIS A 112 16.88 17.69 -20.08
C HIS A 112 16.18 18.96 -19.57
N MET A 113 14.88 18.90 -19.28
CA MET A 113 14.15 20.04 -18.74
C MET A 113 14.67 20.47 -17.35
N GLU A 114 14.92 19.54 -16.44
CA GLU A 114 15.47 19.87 -15.11
C GLU A 114 16.89 20.46 -15.21
N VAL A 115 17.73 19.94 -16.13
CA VAL A 115 19.07 20.48 -16.37
C VAL A 115 19.02 21.90 -16.96
N ILE A 116 18.12 22.14 -17.92
CA ILE A 116 17.92 23.47 -18.53
C ILE A 116 17.42 24.48 -17.49
N LYS A 117 16.46 24.09 -16.63
CA LYS A 117 15.97 24.92 -15.51
C LYS A 117 17.11 25.27 -14.54
N ALA A 118 17.92 24.29 -14.14
CA ALA A 118 19.05 24.48 -13.24
C ALA A 118 20.13 25.42 -13.83
N ARG A 119 20.28 25.44 -15.16
CA ARG A 119 21.29 26.24 -15.88
C ARG A 119 20.73 27.51 -16.54
N SER A 120 19.63 28.06 -16.04
CA SER A 120 18.96 29.28 -16.55
C SER A 120 19.82 30.56 -16.64
N ARG A 121 21.01 30.56 -16.03
CA ARG A 121 22.01 31.64 -16.15
C ARG A 121 22.70 31.68 -17.53
N VAL A 122 22.71 30.56 -18.26
CA VAL A 122 23.32 30.46 -19.60
C VAL A 122 22.33 30.95 -20.65
N LYS A 123 22.76 31.84 -21.56
CA LYS A 123 21.90 32.38 -22.63
C LYS A 123 21.25 31.28 -23.48
N ALA A 124 22.03 30.27 -23.90
CA ALA A 124 21.52 29.14 -24.67
C ALA A 124 20.43 28.34 -23.92
N ALA A 125 20.54 28.17 -22.59
CA ALA A 125 19.52 27.51 -21.79
C ALA A 125 18.24 28.35 -21.68
N ARG A 126 18.37 29.67 -21.64
CA ARG A 126 17.23 30.60 -21.63
C ARG A 126 16.49 30.58 -22.97
N ASP A 127 17.23 30.63 -24.09
CA ASP A 127 16.67 30.60 -25.43
C ASP A 127 15.95 29.26 -25.71
N LEU A 128 16.47 28.14 -25.18
CA LEU A 128 15.79 26.83 -25.23
C LEU A 128 14.61 26.71 -24.28
N GLY A 129 14.50 27.57 -23.26
CA GLY A 129 13.44 27.50 -22.25
C GLY A 129 12.04 27.62 -22.86
N GLU A 130 11.84 28.54 -23.81
CA GLU A 130 10.56 28.71 -24.51
C GLU A 130 10.20 27.47 -25.36
N VAL A 131 11.20 26.85 -25.99
CA VAL A 131 11.02 25.63 -26.81
C VAL A 131 10.65 24.44 -25.92
N VAL A 132 11.35 24.27 -24.79
CA VAL A 132 11.05 23.22 -23.80
C VAL A 132 9.64 23.38 -23.25
N GLU A 133 9.24 24.62 -22.93
CA GLU A 133 7.90 24.92 -22.44
C GLU A 133 6.83 24.62 -23.49
N GLY A 134 7.07 24.96 -24.76
CA GLY A 134 6.20 24.59 -25.87
C GLY A 134 6.05 23.07 -26.01
N LEU A 135 7.17 22.33 -25.95
CA LEU A 135 7.15 20.86 -26.00
C LEU A 135 6.45 20.24 -24.80
N ARG A 136 6.62 20.81 -23.60
CA ARG A 136 5.92 20.41 -22.38
C ARG A 136 4.40 20.53 -22.57
N ILE A 137 3.93 21.65 -23.12
CA ILE A 137 2.51 21.89 -23.38
C ILE A 137 1.95 20.89 -24.40
N VAL A 138 2.67 20.64 -25.49
CA VAL A 138 2.25 19.66 -26.51
C VAL A 138 2.22 18.24 -25.93
N ALA A 139 3.27 17.83 -25.22
CA ALA A 139 3.32 16.53 -24.55
C ALA A 139 2.18 16.38 -23.55
N ALA A 140 1.93 17.38 -22.70
CA ALA A 140 0.85 17.36 -21.73
C ALA A 140 -0.54 17.26 -22.39
N THR A 141 -0.75 17.97 -23.51
CA THR A 141 -2.01 17.94 -24.27
C THR A 141 -2.25 16.57 -24.88
N LYS A 142 -1.23 15.95 -25.47
CA LYS A 142 -1.35 14.60 -26.06
C LYS A 142 -1.56 13.54 -24.98
N LEU A 143 -0.79 13.58 -23.89
CA LEU A 143 -0.96 12.65 -22.76
C LEU A 143 -2.35 12.78 -22.13
N ARG A 144 -2.88 14.00 -22.01
CA ARG A 144 -4.27 14.23 -21.56
C ARG A 144 -5.28 13.47 -22.40
N VAL A 145 -5.23 13.64 -23.73
CA VAL A 145 -6.17 12.97 -24.65
C VAL A 145 -6.00 11.45 -24.55
N PHE A 146 -4.76 10.97 -24.49
CA PHE A 146 -4.45 9.55 -24.34
C PHE A 146 -5.05 8.95 -23.06
N PHE A 147 -4.75 9.50 -21.88
CA PHE A 147 -5.29 8.99 -20.62
C PHE A 147 -6.82 9.07 -20.55
N LEU A 148 -7.43 10.16 -21.05
CA LEU A 148 -8.88 10.26 -21.11
C LEU A 148 -9.50 9.18 -22.01
N SER A 149 -8.84 8.83 -23.12
CA SER A 149 -9.28 7.74 -24.00
C SER A 149 -9.18 6.36 -23.34
N LEU A 150 -8.17 6.14 -22.47
CA LEU A 150 -8.03 4.90 -21.69
C LEU A 150 -9.10 4.77 -20.60
N ILE A 151 -9.56 5.89 -20.04
CA ILE A 151 -10.59 5.91 -18.99
C ILE A 151 -12.01 5.82 -19.60
N GLN A 152 -12.21 6.23 -20.86
CA GLN A 152 -13.51 6.26 -21.52
C GLN A 152 -14.28 4.92 -21.50
N PRO A 153 -13.66 3.74 -21.71
CA PRO A 153 -14.36 2.45 -21.64
C PRO A 153 -14.95 2.14 -20.25
N ILE A 154 -14.28 2.56 -19.17
CA ILE A 154 -14.75 2.37 -17.79
C ILE A 154 -16.05 3.16 -17.58
N ARG A 155 -16.12 4.37 -18.15
CA ARG A 155 -17.30 5.24 -18.04
C ARG A 155 -18.49 4.72 -18.83
N ASN A 156 -18.26 4.15 -20.01
CA ASN A 156 -19.31 3.81 -20.95
C ASN A 156 -19.94 2.43 -20.70
N SER A 157 -19.21 1.48 -20.13
CA SER A 157 -19.73 0.14 -19.89
C SER A 157 -19.35 -0.40 -18.50
N VAL A 158 -20.37 -0.87 -17.80
CA VAL A 158 -20.27 -1.56 -16.50
C VAL A 158 -19.82 -3.02 -16.67
N THR A 159 -19.80 -3.55 -17.90
CA THR A 159 -19.30 -4.92 -18.18
C THR A 159 -17.80 -4.95 -18.45
N THR A 160 -17.15 -3.78 -18.51
CA THR A 160 -15.71 -3.67 -18.68
C THR A 160 -15.01 -4.24 -17.45
N ASN A 161 -14.02 -5.10 -17.64
CA ASN A 161 -13.22 -5.60 -16.53
C ASN A 161 -12.26 -4.50 -16.05
N MET A 162 -12.69 -3.77 -15.00
CA MET A 162 -11.94 -2.69 -14.38
C MET A 162 -10.52 -3.12 -13.97
N GLN A 163 -10.38 -4.30 -13.36
CA GLN A 163 -9.09 -4.83 -12.90
C GLN A 163 -8.11 -5.00 -14.05
N VAL A 164 -8.56 -5.49 -15.21
CA VAL A 164 -7.69 -5.65 -16.38
C VAL A 164 -7.21 -4.29 -16.89
N ILE A 165 -8.07 -3.28 -16.95
CA ILE A 165 -7.68 -1.93 -17.38
C ILE A 165 -6.68 -1.32 -16.38
N GLN A 166 -6.94 -1.45 -15.08
CA GLN A 166 -6.07 -0.96 -14.03
C GLN A 166 -4.69 -1.63 -14.10
N THR A 167 -4.64 -2.96 -14.01
CA THR A 167 -3.39 -3.71 -13.87
C THR A 167 -2.60 -3.82 -15.16
N SER A 168 -3.26 -4.04 -16.30
CA SER A 168 -2.58 -4.35 -17.57
C SER A 168 -2.35 -3.11 -18.45
N VAL A 169 -3.23 -2.10 -18.35
CA VAL A 169 -3.19 -0.93 -19.25
C VAL A 169 -2.66 0.30 -18.50
N LEU A 170 -3.33 0.74 -17.44
CA LEU A 170 -3.00 2.00 -16.76
C LEU A 170 -1.66 1.95 -16.04
N ILE A 171 -1.37 0.88 -15.27
CA ILE A 171 -0.11 0.76 -14.51
C ILE A 171 1.12 0.87 -15.43
N LYS A 172 1.06 0.34 -16.66
CA LYS A 172 2.16 0.42 -17.63
C LYS A 172 2.57 1.85 -17.95
N TYR A 173 1.61 2.78 -18.00
CA TYR A 173 1.83 4.19 -18.32
C TYR A 173 2.02 5.07 -17.07
N ARG A 174 2.20 4.48 -15.88
CA ARG A 174 2.47 5.22 -14.63
C ARG A 174 3.60 6.26 -14.78
N PRO A 175 4.76 5.98 -15.43
CA PRO A 175 5.82 6.98 -15.56
C PRO A 175 5.38 8.24 -16.31
N LEU A 176 4.48 8.10 -17.30
CA LEU A 176 3.93 9.23 -18.04
C LEU A 176 2.99 10.07 -17.18
N PHE A 177 2.23 9.44 -16.29
CA PHE A 177 1.41 10.17 -15.32
C PHE A 177 2.27 10.89 -14.27
N ALA A 178 3.35 10.25 -13.80
CA ALA A 178 4.29 10.88 -12.86
C ALA A 178 4.95 12.14 -13.47
N PHE A 179 5.32 12.09 -14.75
CA PHE A 179 5.76 13.28 -15.50
C PHE A 179 4.72 14.39 -15.49
N LEU A 180 3.44 14.07 -15.77
CA LEU A 180 2.37 15.07 -15.72
C LEU A 180 2.19 15.65 -14.32
N GLN A 181 2.34 14.85 -13.27
CA GLN A 181 2.18 15.34 -11.90
C GLN A 181 3.28 16.35 -11.53
N ARG A 182 4.52 16.11 -11.94
CA ARG A 182 5.66 17.00 -11.69
C ARG A 182 5.65 18.26 -12.56
N GLN A 183 5.34 18.09 -13.85
CA GLN A 183 5.58 19.14 -14.86
C GLN A 183 4.30 19.82 -15.34
N ALA A 184 3.11 19.21 -15.13
CA ALA A 184 1.82 19.71 -15.59
C ALA A 184 0.68 19.34 -14.62
N ALA A 185 0.84 19.69 -13.33
CA ALA A 185 -0.10 19.34 -12.26
C ALA A 185 -1.60 19.60 -12.57
N PRO A 186 -2.00 20.69 -13.27
CA PRO A 186 -3.41 20.89 -13.64
C PRO A 186 -3.98 19.78 -14.52
N VAL A 187 -3.18 19.26 -15.45
CA VAL A 187 -3.57 18.16 -16.37
C VAL A 187 -3.63 16.84 -15.61
N ALA A 188 -2.66 16.58 -14.72
CA ALA A 188 -2.68 15.39 -13.86
C ALA A 188 -3.94 15.36 -12.97
N ASN A 189 -4.28 16.49 -12.34
CA ASN A 189 -5.47 16.63 -11.51
C ASN A 189 -6.78 16.47 -12.30
N GLU A 190 -6.79 16.85 -13.58
CA GLU A 190 -7.93 16.59 -14.46
C GLU A 190 -8.08 15.09 -14.76
N ILE A 191 -6.99 14.41 -15.11
CA ILE A 191 -6.99 12.96 -15.37
C ILE A 191 -7.41 12.19 -14.12
N GLN A 192 -6.87 12.55 -12.95
CA GLN A 192 -7.26 11.96 -11.67
C GLN A 192 -8.76 12.14 -11.40
N ARG A 193 -9.30 13.34 -11.56
CA ARG A 193 -10.75 13.58 -11.40
C ARG A 193 -11.59 12.80 -12.40
N ALA A 194 -11.14 12.70 -13.66
CA ALA A 194 -11.83 11.93 -14.68
C ALA A 194 -11.85 10.43 -14.35
N TYR A 195 -10.73 9.89 -13.86
CA TYR A 195 -10.62 8.52 -13.37
C TYR A 195 -11.55 8.29 -12.18
N VAL A 196 -11.46 9.14 -11.15
CA VAL A 196 -12.30 9.04 -9.94
C VAL A 196 -13.78 9.05 -10.30
N GLY A 197 -14.20 9.96 -11.20
CA GLY A 197 -15.58 10.02 -11.68
C GLY A 197 -16.01 8.76 -12.43
N ALA A 198 -15.15 8.20 -13.28
CA ALA A 198 -15.44 6.97 -14.01
C ALA A 198 -15.50 5.74 -13.09
N ALA A 199 -14.52 5.60 -12.19
CA ALA A 199 -14.46 4.52 -11.20
C ALA A 199 -15.65 4.58 -10.24
N ARG A 200 -15.99 5.78 -9.73
CA ARG A 200 -17.16 6.00 -8.89
C ARG A 200 -18.44 5.52 -9.58
N LEU A 201 -18.67 5.95 -10.82
CA LEU A 201 -19.86 5.55 -11.60
C LEU A 201 -19.90 4.04 -11.83
N TYR A 202 -18.75 3.43 -12.16
CA TYR A 202 -18.61 2.00 -12.40
C TYR A 202 -19.01 1.19 -11.15
N TYR A 203 -18.36 1.45 -10.02
CA TYR A 203 -18.65 0.71 -8.78
C TYR A 203 -20.04 1.02 -8.25
N GLU A 204 -20.47 2.29 -8.26
CA GLU A 204 -21.81 2.67 -7.83
C GLU A 204 -22.89 1.92 -8.62
N THR A 205 -22.77 1.86 -9.94
CA THR A 205 -23.76 1.18 -10.78
C THR A 205 -23.73 -0.33 -10.56
N GLY A 206 -22.53 -0.92 -10.44
CA GLY A 206 -22.34 -2.34 -10.16
C GLY A 206 -22.94 -2.76 -8.82
N PHE A 207 -22.56 -2.09 -7.72
CA PHE A 207 -23.05 -2.39 -6.38
C PHE A 207 -24.54 -2.09 -6.22
N ARG A 208 -25.06 -1.01 -6.82
CA ARG A 208 -26.50 -0.73 -6.81
C ARG A 208 -27.30 -1.85 -7.48
N ARG A 209 -26.85 -2.34 -8.65
CA ARG A 209 -27.50 -3.46 -9.35
C ARG A 209 -27.39 -4.75 -8.56
N TYR A 210 -26.21 -5.02 -8.02
CA TYR A 210 -25.95 -6.24 -7.27
C TYR A 210 -26.74 -6.30 -5.95
N ALA A 211 -26.68 -5.25 -5.12
CA ALA A 211 -27.46 -5.15 -3.88
C ALA A 211 -28.96 -5.27 -4.12
N ARG A 212 -29.49 -4.69 -5.22
CA ARG A 212 -30.89 -4.88 -5.61
C ARG A 212 -31.21 -6.33 -5.97
N SER A 213 -30.33 -6.99 -6.72
CA SER A 213 -30.49 -8.40 -7.11
C SER A 213 -30.50 -9.33 -5.89
N LEU A 214 -29.57 -9.12 -4.97
CA LEU A 214 -29.55 -9.82 -3.67
C LEU A 214 -30.83 -9.52 -2.86
N GLY A 215 -31.32 -8.28 -2.90
CA GLY A 215 -32.58 -7.88 -2.27
C GLY A 215 -33.79 -8.67 -2.81
N TYR A 216 -33.85 -8.93 -4.12
CA TYR A 216 -34.90 -9.76 -4.71
C TYR A 216 -34.81 -11.23 -4.34
N ILE A 217 -33.61 -11.78 -4.16
CA ILE A 217 -33.44 -13.16 -3.69
C ILE A 217 -33.89 -13.24 -2.22
N LYS A 218 -33.52 -12.24 -1.42
CA LYS A 218 -33.88 -12.18 0.00
C LYS A 218 -35.40 -12.17 0.23
N THR A 219 -36.19 -11.46 -0.58
CA THR A 219 -37.66 -11.44 -0.39
C THR A 219 -38.31 -12.82 -0.56
N ARG A 220 -37.61 -13.78 -1.16
CA ARG A 220 -38.08 -15.17 -1.36
C ARG A 220 -37.80 -16.07 -0.16
N THR A 221 -36.89 -15.66 0.72
CA THR A 221 -36.47 -16.39 1.91
C THR A 221 -36.78 -15.54 3.15
N THR A 222 -37.98 -15.72 3.72
CA THR A 222 -38.36 -15.01 4.96
C THR A 222 -38.03 -15.87 6.18
N GLU A 223 -36.81 -15.78 6.69
CA GLU A 223 -36.49 -16.24 8.05
C GLU A 223 -36.80 -15.09 9.01
N LYS A 224 -37.90 -15.19 9.75
CA LYS A 224 -38.22 -14.24 10.82
C LYS A 224 -37.67 -14.78 12.13
N PHE A 225 -37.10 -13.92 12.97
CA PHE A 225 -36.81 -14.27 14.35
C PHE A 225 -38.12 -14.60 15.08
N GLU A 226 -38.20 -15.83 15.58
CA GLU A 226 -39.20 -16.26 16.54
C GLU A 226 -38.46 -16.64 17.83
N THR A 227 -39.03 -16.33 18.99
CA THR A 227 -38.39 -16.69 20.25
C THR A 227 -38.29 -18.21 20.40
N ILE A 228 -37.33 -18.70 21.19
CA ILE A 228 -37.11 -20.14 21.45
C ILE A 228 -38.40 -20.86 21.88
N VAL A 229 -39.27 -20.14 22.59
CA VAL A 229 -40.56 -20.65 23.07
C VAL A 229 -41.57 -20.86 21.94
N ASN A 230 -41.56 -20.02 20.91
CA ASN A 230 -42.50 -20.09 19.78
C ASN A 230 -42.01 -21.01 18.67
N GLN A 231 -40.69 -21.09 18.45
CA GLN A 231 -40.09 -22.03 17.48
C GLN A 231 -40.34 -23.51 17.84
N GLY A 232 -40.62 -23.79 19.11
CA GLY A 232 -40.85 -25.15 19.61
C GLY A 232 -42.09 -25.86 19.07
N ASN A 233 -42.95 -25.18 18.31
CA ASN A 233 -44.15 -25.77 17.74
C ASN A 233 -43.97 -26.32 16.32
N MET A 234 -42.86 -26.02 15.61
CA MET A 234 -42.75 -26.27 14.16
C MET A 234 -41.54 -27.08 13.66
N SER A 235 -40.57 -27.45 14.50
CA SER A 235 -39.44 -28.27 14.01
C SER A 235 -38.83 -29.18 15.07
N HIS A 236 -38.99 -30.49 14.88
CA HIS A 236 -38.31 -31.54 15.65
C HIS A 236 -36.84 -31.74 15.24
N ASN A 237 -36.27 -30.89 14.38
CA ASN A 237 -34.96 -31.13 13.81
C ASN A 237 -33.84 -30.49 14.66
N THR A 238 -33.19 -31.31 15.48
CA THR A 238 -32.04 -30.93 16.35
C THR A 238 -30.73 -30.74 15.57
N HIS A 239 -30.75 -30.92 14.24
CA HIS A 239 -29.56 -30.84 13.42
C HIS A 239 -29.18 -29.38 13.14
N VAL A 240 -27.90 -29.06 13.38
CA VAL A 240 -27.29 -27.80 12.97
C VAL A 240 -26.84 -27.98 11.52
N ASP A 241 -27.33 -27.15 10.60
CA ASP A 241 -26.91 -27.20 9.21
C ASP A 241 -25.47 -26.67 9.09
N ILE A 242 -24.51 -27.59 9.10
CA ILE A 242 -23.06 -27.27 9.04
C ILE A 242 -22.73 -26.47 7.78
N GLU A 243 -23.44 -26.73 6.67
CA GLU A 243 -23.31 -25.98 5.41
C GLU A 243 -23.69 -24.50 5.58
N ARG A 244 -24.69 -24.18 6.42
CA ARG A 244 -25.06 -22.79 6.72
C ARG A 244 -23.99 -22.07 7.53
N LEU A 245 -23.41 -22.76 8.50
CA LEU A 245 -22.33 -22.23 9.34
C LEU A 245 -21.04 -22.00 8.55
N SER A 246 -20.81 -22.76 7.47
CA SER A 246 -19.64 -22.58 6.60
C SER A 246 -19.58 -21.18 5.96
N ASN A 247 -20.71 -20.48 5.86
CA ASN A 247 -20.77 -19.09 5.39
C ASN A 247 -19.99 -18.10 6.28
N ALA A 248 -19.69 -18.47 7.54
CA ALA A 248 -18.85 -17.66 8.43
C ALA A 248 -17.38 -17.58 7.98
N ARG A 249 -16.86 -18.58 7.26
CA ARG A 249 -15.43 -18.70 6.91
C ARG A 249 -15.15 -18.14 5.53
N LEU A 250 -14.00 -17.49 5.30
CA LEU A 250 -13.66 -16.97 3.97
C LEU A 250 -13.60 -18.07 2.89
N ASP A 251 -13.20 -19.30 3.22
CA ASP A 251 -13.17 -20.47 2.31
C ASP A 251 -14.52 -21.22 2.18
N GLY A 252 -15.62 -20.60 2.63
CA GLY A 252 -16.96 -21.15 2.53
C GLY A 252 -17.57 -21.11 1.11
N PRO A 253 -18.90 -21.25 1.01
CA PRO A 253 -19.63 -21.30 -0.27
C PRO A 253 -19.34 -20.09 -1.16
N SER A 254 -19.39 -20.33 -2.48
CA SER A 254 -19.13 -19.31 -3.51
C SER A 254 -20.14 -18.18 -3.48
N VAL A 255 -19.72 -17.01 -3.95
CA VAL A 255 -20.55 -15.80 -4.06
C VAL A 255 -21.78 -16.06 -4.94
N THR A 256 -22.96 -15.67 -4.46
CA THR A 256 -24.20 -15.66 -5.24
C THR A 256 -24.10 -14.66 -6.39
N LEU A 257 -24.28 -15.13 -7.63
CA LEU A 257 -24.11 -14.29 -8.81
C LEU A 257 -25.39 -13.51 -9.12
N ALA A 258 -25.25 -12.29 -9.65
CA ALA A 258 -26.37 -11.38 -9.88
C ALA A 258 -27.46 -11.98 -10.79
N TYR A 259 -27.11 -12.78 -11.80
CA TYR A 259 -28.07 -13.41 -12.71
C TYR A 259 -28.92 -14.49 -12.03
N MET A 260 -28.48 -15.03 -10.88
CA MET A 260 -29.27 -16.01 -10.13
C MET A 260 -30.55 -15.40 -9.55
N ALA A 261 -30.63 -14.06 -9.49
CA ALA A 261 -31.86 -13.36 -9.17
C ALA A 261 -32.93 -13.49 -10.28
N ASP A 262 -32.55 -13.78 -11.53
CA ASP A 262 -33.53 -13.92 -12.62
C ASP A 262 -34.29 -15.26 -12.54
N ASP A 263 -33.67 -16.29 -11.97
CA ASP A 263 -34.34 -17.55 -11.67
C ASP A 263 -35.25 -17.39 -10.44
N LYS A 264 -36.58 -17.47 -10.65
CA LYS A 264 -37.59 -17.33 -9.58
C LYS A 264 -37.56 -18.48 -8.57
N THR A 265 -36.98 -19.62 -8.93
CA THR A 265 -36.91 -20.80 -8.05
C THR A 265 -35.73 -20.74 -7.10
N HIS A 266 -34.71 -19.95 -7.44
CA HIS A 266 -33.51 -19.80 -6.63
C HIS A 266 -33.81 -19.04 -5.34
N LYS A 267 -33.49 -19.69 -4.22
CA LYS A 267 -33.62 -19.18 -2.85
C LYS A 267 -32.29 -19.38 -2.15
N GLU A 268 -31.83 -18.34 -1.48
CA GLU A 268 -30.60 -18.36 -0.68
C GLU A 268 -30.90 -17.87 0.72
N ASN A 269 -30.08 -18.32 1.67
CA ASN A 269 -30.18 -17.88 3.06
C ASN A 269 -29.65 -16.46 3.20
N SER A 270 -30.15 -15.71 4.18
CA SER A 270 -29.73 -14.32 4.40
C SER A 270 -28.23 -14.21 4.71
N GLU A 271 -27.63 -15.20 5.38
CA GLU A 271 -26.17 -15.22 5.64
C GLU A 271 -25.35 -15.37 4.35
N ALA A 272 -25.82 -16.17 3.38
CA ALA A 272 -25.15 -16.36 2.10
C ALA A 272 -25.20 -15.09 1.24
N LEU A 273 -26.33 -14.37 1.28
CA LEU A 273 -26.46 -13.08 0.59
C LEU A 273 -25.58 -12.00 1.22
N PHE A 274 -25.55 -11.91 2.56
CA PHE A 274 -24.65 -11.01 3.28
C PHE A 274 -23.19 -11.32 2.97
N ARG A 275 -22.82 -12.60 2.98
CA ARG A 275 -21.49 -13.07 2.60
C ARG A 275 -21.09 -12.65 1.20
N SER A 276 -21.97 -12.92 0.25
CA SER A 276 -21.75 -12.62 -1.15
C SER A 276 -21.57 -11.12 -1.39
N LEU A 277 -22.25 -10.27 -0.63
CA LEU A 277 -22.03 -8.82 -0.68
C LEU A 277 -20.67 -8.42 -0.10
N LEU A 278 -20.31 -8.94 1.08
CA LEU A 278 -19.07 -8.57 1.76
C LEU A 278 -17.81 -9.03 1.01
N LEU A 279 -17.82 -10.22 0.42
CA LEU A 279 -16.67 -10.71 -0.35
C LEU A 279 -16.46 -9.87 -1.62
N VAL A 280 -17.53 -9.57 -2.35
CA VAL A 280 -17.46 -8.68 -3.53
C VAL A 280 -17.01 -7.29 -3.13
N PHE A 281 -17.49 -6.76 -2.00
CA PHE A 281 -17.01 -5.49 -1.45
C PHE A 281 -15.52 -5.54 -1.14
N MET A 282 -15.07 -6.53 -0.37
CA MET A 282 -13.68 -6.70 0.04
C MET A 282 -12.73 -6.74 -1.15
N ASP A 283 -13.00 -7.59 -2.15
CA ASP A 283 -12.11 -7.76 -3.30
C ASP A 283 -12.01 -6.48 -4.13
N ASN A 284 -13.14 -5.83 -4.43
CA ASN A 284 -13.13 -4.58 -5.21
C ASN A 284 -12.54 -3.40 -4.42
N ALA A 285 -12.87 -3.28 -3.13
CA ALA A 285 -12.35 -2.22 -2.27
C ALA A 285 -10.82 -2.29 -2.14
N THR A 286 -10.29 -3.49 -1.89
CA THR A 286 -8.87 -3.71 -1.70
C THR A 286 -8.09 -3.56 -2.99
N ALA A 287 -8.60 -4.11 -4.10
CA ALA A 287 -7.96 -3.97 -5.40
C ALA A 287 -7.94 -2.51 -5.90
N GLU A 288 -9.03 -1.74 -5.73
CA GLU A 288 -9.02 -0.31 -6.03
C GLU A 288 -7.99 0.43 -5.19
N TYR A 289 -7.94 0.13 -3.89
CA TYR A 289 -7.01 0.78 -2.98
C TYR A 289 -5.56 0.51 -3.38
N THR A 290 -5.22 -0.74 -3.70
CA THR A 290 -3.91 -1.12 -4.23
C THR A 290 -3.60 -0.37 -5.52
N PHE A 291 -4.55 -0.26 -6.45
CA PHE A 291 -4.36 0.50 -7.69
C PHE A 291 -4.14 1.99 -7.45
N VAL A 292 -4.97 2.64 -6.63
CA VAL A 292 -4.85 4.08 -6.33
C VAL A 292 -3.48 4.36 -5.69
N LYS A 293 -3.06 3.52 -4.74
CA LYS A 293 -1.73 3.58 -4.14
C LYS A 293 -0.62 3.30 -5.16
N ALA A 294 -0.83 2.41 -6.12
CA ALA A 294 0.16 2.10 -7.14
C ALA A 294 0.21 3.09 -8.31
N PHE A 295 -0.79 3.93 -8.52
CA PHE A 295 -0.84 4.81 -9.69
C PHE A 295 -0.73 6.30 -9.34
N PHE A 296 -1.37 6.76 -8.27
CA PHE A 296 -1.45 8.19 -7.91
C PHE A 296 -0.42 8.64 -6.86
N THR A 297 0.41 7.72 -6.35
CA THR A 297 1.47 8.05 -5.38
C THR A 297 2.61 8.82 -6.04
N VAL A 298 2.97 9.94 -5.41
CA VAL A 298 3.86 10.95 -5.98
C VAL A 298 5.31 10.52 -5.83
N GLU A 299 5.97 10.19 -6.95
CA GLU A 299 7.43 10.17 -6.98
C GLU A 299 7.94 11.61 -7.09
N ALA A 300 8.28 12.18 -5.93
CA ALA A 300 8.76 13.56 -5.80
C ALA A 300 10.10 13.82 -6.50
N THR A 301 10.88 12.77 -6.80
CA THR A 301 12.13 12.88 -7.55
C THR A 301 12.29 11.73 -8.54
N LEU A 302 12.85 12.01 -9.71
CA LEU A 302 13.33 10.97 -10.63
C LEU A 302 14.29 10.03 -9.88
N PRO A 303 14.27 8.70 -10.12
CA PRO A 303 15.30 7.82 -9.59
C PRO A 303 16.68 8.33 -10.07
N SER A 304 17.54 8.71 -9.13
CA SER A 304 18.87 9.21 -9.46
C SER A 304 19.69 8.06 -10.06
N LEU A 305 20.23 8.28 -11.26
CA LEU A 305 21.10 7.32 -11.96
C LEU A 305 22.53 7.23 -11.38
N ASP A 306 22.74 7.57 -10.11
CA ASP A 306 24.07 7.71 -9.51
C ASP A 306 24.31 6.86 -8.25
N SER A 307 23.68 5.69 -8.12
CA SER A 307 24.01 4.74 -7.04
C SER A 307 25.16 3.78 -7.36
N HIS A 308 25.77 3.83 -8.56
CA HIS A 308 26.82 2.88 -8.96
C HIS A 308 28.19 3.48 -9.34
N LYS A 309 28.46 4.77 -9.10
CA LYS A 309 29.77 5.37 -9.46
C LYS A 309 30.43 6.27 -8.41
N SER A 310 29.93 6.32 -7.17
CA SER A 310 30.55 7.11 -6.08
C SER A 310 31.10 6.29 -4.92
N LEU A 311 31.57 5.08 -5.20
CA LEU A 311 32.52 4.38 -4.33
C LEU A 311 33.82 4.29 -5.10
N LEU A 312 34.82 5.07 -4.66
CA LEU A 312 36.23 5.17 -5.09
C LEU A 312 36.61 6.60 -5.48
N SER A 313 36.84 7.42 -4.46
CA SER A 313 37.85 8.48 -4.51
C SER A 313 38.56 8.50 -3.16
N PRO A 314 39.79 7.98 -3.05
CA PRO A 314 40.61 8.11 -1.86
C PRO A 314 41.30 9.47 -1.91
N THR A 315 40.77 10.45 -1.19
CA THR A 315 41.50 11.69 -0.94
C THR A 315 41.55 11.93 0.56
N SER A 316 42.36 11.13 1.23
CA SER A 316 42.99 11.52 2.48
C SER A 316 44.31 10.78 2.56
N LEU A 317 45.31 11.42 3.17
CA LEU A 317 46.74 11.06 3.19
C LEU A 317 47.56 11.70 2.06
N LEU A 318 47.93 12.96 2.25
CA LEU A 318 49.29 13.48 2.03
C LEU A 318 49.35 14.94 2.50
N SER A 319 49.87 15.17 3.72
CA SER A 319 50.96 16.14 3.94
C SER A 319 51.50 16.06 5.38
N PRO A 320 52.83 16.18 5.60
CA PRO A 320 53.47 15.99 6.88
C PRO A 320 53.65 17.29 7.68
N VAL A 321 53.94 17.07 8.96
CA VAL A 321 54.29 17.94 10.08
C VAL A 321 55.36 19.02 9.77
N ASP A 322 55.09 20.28 10.16
CA ASP A 322 55.89 21.16 11.06
C ASP A 322 55.73 22.67 10.72
N ARG A 323 55.24 23.47 11.69
CA ARG A 323 55.95 24.65 12.26
C ARG A 323 55.08 25.45 13.24
N GLN A 324 55.77 25.94 14.25
CA GLN A 324 55.32 26.64 15.46
C GLN A 324 54.77 28.06 15.23
N SER A 325 53.96 28.46 16.23
CA SER A 325 53.80 29.79 16.86
C SER A 325 53.21 30.97 16.07
N TYR A 326 52.08 31.52 16.52
CA TYR A 326 51.96 32.59 17.54
C TYR A 326 50.48 32.96 17.76
N ALA A 327 50.20 33.49 18.95
CA ALA A 327 48.89 33.90 19.46
C ALA A 327 48.29 35.14 18.76
N GLY A 328 46.96 35.26 18.81
CA GLY A 328 46.31 36.58 18.75
C GLY A 328 44.89 36.61 18.16
N SER A 329 43.96 37.05 19.02
CA SER A 329 42.74 37.81 18.70
C SER A 329 41.43 37.05 18.44
N ASP A 330 40.53 37.26 19.41
CA ASP A 330 39.07 37.21 19.30
C ASP A 330 38.52 37.91 18.05
N TYR A 331 37.43 37.37 17.50
CA TYR A 331 36.17 38.11 17.28
C TYR A 331 35.04 37.13 16.92
N GLY A 332 33.93 37.22 17.66
CA GLY A 332 32.79 36.32 17.56
C GLY A 332 32.00 36.46 16.26
N GLY A 333 31.58 35.31 15.73
CA GLY A 333 30.57 35.18 14.68
C GLY A 333 29.82 33.87 14.87
N ARG A 334 28.61 33.93 15.47
CA ARG A 334 27.68 32.81 15.54
C ARG A 334 27.23 32.42 14.13
N GLY A 335 27.92 31.48 13.50
CA GLY A 335 27.40 30.71 12.38
C GLY A 335 26.63 29.51 12.93
N ARG A 336 25.29 29.56 12.89
CA ARG A 336 24.43 28.38 13.12
C ARG A 336 24.77 27.34 12.04
N SER A 337 25.54 26.31 12.38
CA SER A 337 25.52 25.06 11.63
C SER A 337 24.17 24.41 11.91
N VAL A 338 23.25 24.46 10.96
CA VAL A 338 22.05 23.59 10.98
C VAL A 338 22.55 22.19 10.72
N SER A 339 22.92 21.49 11.79
CA SER A 339 23.01 20.05 11.80
C SER A 339 21.57 19.54 11.69
N THR A 340 21.10 19.22 10.48
CA THR A 340 19.87 18.43 10.31
C THR A 340 20.10 17.10 11.01
N SER A 341 19.54 16.97 12.21
CA SER A 341 19.59 15.76 13.01
C SER A 341 18.92 14.62 12.24
N ILE A 342 19.47 13.42 12.36
CA ILE A 342 18.93 12.19 11.78
C ILE A 342 17.48 11.96 12.25
N GLU A 343 17.12 12.42 13.45
CA GLU A 343 15.76 12.44 13.98
C GLU A 343 14.81 13.32 13.15
N GLY A 344 15.23 14.52 12.74
CA GLY A 344 14.41 15.41 11.91
C GLY A 344 14.16 14.88 10.49
N ALA A 345 15.10 14.09 9.96
CA ALA A 345 14.92 13.42 8.66
C ALA A 345 13.93 12.24 8.75
N LEU A 346 13.95 11.48 9.85
CA LEU A 346 13.00 10.41 10.11
C LEU A 346 11.58 10.96 10.31
N ASP A 347 11.42 12.02 11.10
CA ASP A 347 10.13 12.67 11.32
C ASP A 347 9.56 13.27 10.03
N SER A 348 10.42 13.86 9.19
CA SER A 348 10.01 14.38 7.88
C SER A 348 9.56 13.27 6.92
N ALA A 349 10.23 12.12 6.92
CA ALA A 349 9.86 10.98 6.08
C ALA A 349 8.55 10.31 6.53
N VAL A 350 8.35 10.20 7.85
CA VAL A 350 7.10 9.68 8.43
C VAL A 350 5.93 10.61 8.14
N ASN A 351 6.13 11.93 8.23
CA ASN A 351 5.10 12.91 7.90
C ASN A 351 4.72 12.88 6.41
N ALA A 352 5.70 12.78 5.51
CA ALA A 352 5.45 12.66 4.07
C ALA A 352 4.68 11.39 3.72
N ALA A 353 5.06 10.25 4.30
CA ALA A 353 4.33 8.98 4.12
C ALA A 353 2.89 9.05 4.65
N ARG A 354 2.67 9.79 5.74
CA ARG A 354 1.33 10.01 6.30
C ARG A 354 0.47 10.90 5.39
N GLU A 355 1.03 11.97 4.83
CA GLU A 355 0.33 12.83 3.87
C GLU A 355 -0.05 12.08 2.59
N GLU A 356 0.86 11.27 2.07
CA GLU A 356 0.61 10.40 0.92
C GLU A 356 -0.54 9.42 1.20
N GLN A 357 -0.49 8.77 2.36
CA GLN A 357 -1.53 7.86 2.83
C GLN A 357 -2.90 8.55 2.92
N VAL A 358 -2.95 9.77 3.48
CA VAL A 358 -4.20 10.56 3.56
C VAL A 358 -4.74 10.94 2.17
N ASN A 359 -3.86 11.24 1.21
CA ASN A 359 -4.28 11.54 -0.16
C ASN A 359 -4.89 10.29 -0.83
N VAL A 360 -4.23 9.14 -0.73
CA VAL A 360 -4.75 7.86 -1.24
C VAL A 360 -6.10 7.53 -0.60
N ASP A 361 -6.23 7.68 0.72
CA ASP A 361 -7.49 7.46 1.44
C ASP A 361 -8.60 8.39 0.95
N THR A 362 -8.27 9.64 0.64
CA THR A 362 -9.23 10.63 0.12
C THR A 362 -9.71 10.27 -1.28
N ILE A 363 -8.80 9.87 -2.17
CA ILE A 363 -9.15 9.43 -3.53
C ILE A 363 -10.04 8.18 -3.47
N TRP A 364 -9.66 7.20 -2.65
CA TRP A 364 -10.44 5.98 -2.49
C TRP A 364 -11.84 6.26 -1.96
N LYS A 365 -11.98 7.13 -0.94
CA LYS A 365 -13.31 7.55 -0.43
C LYS A 365 -14.15 8.22 -1.50
N GLN A 366 -13.58 9.12 -2.31
CA GLN A 366 -14.33 9.74 -3.42
C GLN A 366 -14.91 8.72 -4.42
N VAL A 367 -14.23 7.58 -4.60
CA VAL A 367 -14.69 6.48 -5.45
C VAL A 367 -15.73 5.61 -4.72
N PHE A 368 -15.45 5.22 -3.47
CA PHE A 368 -16.20 4.17 -2.77
C PHE A 368 -17.32 4.68 -1.86
N ASP A 369 -17.38 5.95 -1.46
CA ASP A 369 -18.44 6.50 -0.61
C ASP A 369 -19.88 6.07 -1.02
N PRO A 370 -20.30 6.17 -2.30
CA PRO A 370 -21.63 5.69 -2.68
C PRO A 370 -21.80 4.18 -2.49
N VAL A 371 -20.75 3.39 -2.72
CA VAL A 371 -20.76 1.93 -2.49
C VAL A 371 -20.97 1.64 -1.01
N LEU A 372 -20.29 2.38 -0.11
CA LEU A 372 -20.44 2.22 1.33
C LEU A 372 -21.89 2.41 1.77
N GLU A 373 -22.58 3.41 1.20
CA GLU A 373 -24.01 3.65 1.47
C GLU A 373 -24.90 2.49 0.99
N TYR A 374 -24.65 1.92 -0.19
CA TYR A 374 -25.42 0.76 -0.69
C TYR A 374 -25.17 -0.49 0.16
N VAL A 375 -23.92 -0.74 0.54
CA VAL A 375 -23.57 -1.87 1.41
C VAL A 375 -24.25 -1.69 2.77
N GLN A 376 -24.12 -0.53 3.39
CA GLN A 376 -24.76 -0.24 4.68
C GLN A 376 -26.28 -0.36 4.60
N SER A 377 -26.90 0.15 3.53
CA SER A 377 -28.35 0.07 3.33
C SER A 377 -28.80 -1.39 3.19
N PHE A 378 -28.10 -2.20 2.40
CA PHE A 378 -28.40 -3.62 2.28
C PHE A 378 -28.25 -4.35 3.62
N VAL A 379 -27.15 -4.11 4.34
CA VAL A 379 -26.91 -4.70 5.67
C VAL A 379 -28.01 -4.34 6.64
N LYS A 380 -28.47 -3.08 6.68
CA LYS A 380 -29.63 -2.67 7.48
C LYS A 380 -30.87 -3.48 7.13
N THR A 381 -31.16 -3.70 5.84
CA THR A 381 -32.29 -4.56 5.48
C THR A 381 -32.10 -5.97 6.03
N VAL A 382 -30.90 -6.54 6.00
CA VAL A 382 -30.64 -7.91 6.48
C VAL A 382 -30.80 -8.02 7.99
N ILE A 383 -30.49 -6.96 8.73
CA ILE A 383 -30.61 -6.89 10.20
C ILE A 383 -32.04 -6.52 10.63
N GLU A 384 -32.81 -5.82 9.79
CA GLU A 384 -34.19 -5.37 10.08
C GLU A 384 -35.19 -5.95 9.07
N PRO A 385 -36.07 -6.90 9.45
CA PRO A 385 -36.33 -7.43 10.81
C PRO A 385 -35.21 -8.32 11.35
N PRO A 386 -35.09 -8.48 12.69
CA PRO A 386 -34.04 -9.28 13.30
C PRO A 386 -34.02 -10.70 12.72
N PRO A 387 -32.88 -11.16 12.17
CA PRO A 387 -32.72 -12.54 11.72
C PRO A 387 -32.53 -13.49 12.91
N SER A 388 -32.45 -14.80 12.66
CA SER A 388 -32.16 -15.77 13.71
C SER A 388 -30.81 -15.48 14.40
N GLU A 389 -30.70 -15.83 15.69
CA GLU A 389 -29.47 -15.63 16.47
C GLU A 389 -28.23 -16.27 15.82
N ILE A 390 -28.39 -17.48 15.27
CA ILE A 390 -27.33 -18.23 14.60
C ILE A 390 -26.90 -17.52 13.32
N THR A 391 -27.87 -17.08 12.51
CA THR A 391 -27.62 -16.32 11.28
C THR A 391 -26.86 -15.02 11.57
N LEU A 392 -27.28 -14.27 12.59
CA LEU A 392 -26.62 -13.03 12.95
C LEU A 392 -25.19 -13.26 13.48
N LEU A 393 -24.99 -14.28 14.31
CA LEU A 393 -23.64 -14.63 14.79
C LEU A 393 -22.73 -15.07 13.63
N THR A 394 -23.26 -15.83 12.66
CA THR A 394 -22.54 -16.22 11.43
C THR A 394 -22.09 -14.99 10.63
N MET A 395 -22.97 -13.99 10.47
CA MET A 395 -22.64 -12.72 9.81
C MET A 395 -21.59 -11.92 10.59
N ILE A 396 -21.69 -11.87 11.92
CA ILE A 396 -20.69 -11.19 12.77
C ILE A 396 -19.32 -11.84 12.61
N ARG A 397 -19.24 -13.17 12.60
CA ARG A 397 -17.98 -13.90 12.39
C ARG A 397 -17.38 -13.62 11.03
N LEU A 398 -18.20 -13.71 9.99
CA LEU A 398 -17.73 -13.37 8.66
C LEU A 398 -17.17 -11.95 8.61
N SER A 399 -17.84 -10.98 9.24
CA SER A 399 -17.35 -9.61 9.29
C SER A 399 -15.99 -9.48 9.96
N GLU A 400 -15.70 -10.29 10.98
CA GLU A 400 -14.39 -10.33 11.65
C GLU A 400 -13.28 -10.90 10.74
N HIS A 401 -13.58 -11.98 10.02
CA HIS A 401 -12.61 -12.53 9.06
C HIS A 401 -12.37 -11.55 7.89
N VAL A 402 -13.43 -10.90 7.39
CA VAL A 402 -13.32 -9.89 6.33
C VAL A 402 -12.51 -8.68 6.79
N VAL A 403 -12.69 -8.21 8.04
CA VAL A 403 -11.85 -7.13 8.60
C VAL A 403 -10.38 -7.52 8.61
N THR A 404 -10.06 -8.70 9.16
CA THR A 404 -8.68 -9.21 9.21
C THR A 404 -8.06 -9.29 7.82
N GLU A 405 -8.83 -9.74 6.82
CA GLU A 405 -8.35 -9.86 5.45
C GLU A 405 -8.13 -8.49 4.76
N ILE A 406 -9.00 -7.51 5.01
CA ILE A 406 -8.80 -6.13 4.50
C ILE A 406 -7.59 -5.47 5.18
N GLU A 407 -7.35 -5.75 6.46
CA GLU A 407 -6.14 -5.32 7.18
C GLU A 407 -4.88 -5.92 6.54
N ASN A 408 -4.88 -7.22 6.23
CA ASN A 408 -3.77 -7.89 5.54
C ASN A 408 -3.49 -7.30 4.16
N ARG A 409 -4.55 -6.89 3.45
CA ARG A 409 -4.45 -6.21 2.14
C ARG A 409 -4.15 -4.70 2.25
N ALA A 410 -3.90 -4.21 3.47
CA ALA A 410 -3.50 -2.84 3.77
C ALA A 410 -4.46 -1.76 3.22
N CYS A 411 -5.77 -1.90 3.45
CA CYS A 411 -6.78 -0.89 3.07
C CYS A 411 -7.47 -0.26 4.31
N PRO A 412 -6.86 0.75 4.95
CA PRO A 412 -7.37 1.34 6.20
C PRO A 412 -8.81 1.92 6.14
N PRO A 413 -9.22 2.59 5.04
CA PRO A 413 -10.60 3.08 4.92
C PRO A 413 -11.64 1.95 4.93
N GLY A 414 -11.35 0.83 4.26
CA GLY A 414 -12.21 -0.35 4.23
C GLY A 414 -12.35 -1.01 5.61
N VAL A 415 -11.25 -1.09 6.35
CA VAL A 415 -11.22 -1.60 7.74
C VAL A 415 -12.14 -0.76 8.64
N THR A 416 -11.99 0.56 8.60
CA THR A 416 -12.81 1.49 9.40
C THR A 416 -14.31 1.32 9.13
N PHE A 417 -14.69 1.20 7.85
CA PHE A 417 -16.06 0.97 7.45
C PHE A 417 -16.60 -0.37 7.96
N MET A 418 -15.84 -1.46 7.78
CA MET A 418 -16.25 -2.80 8.20
C MET A 418 -16.38 -2.92 9.72
N PHE A 419 -15.50 -2.28 10.49
CA PHE A 419 -15.65 -2.17 11.95
C PHE A 419 -16.95 -1.44 12.32
N GLY A 420 -17.30 -0.37 11.60
CA GLY A 420 -18.57 0.34 11.79
C GLY A 420 -19.80 -0.53 11.56
N LEU A 421 -19.78 -1.39 10.52
CA LEU A 421 -20.86 -2.38 10.28
C LEU A 421 -20.94 -3.41 11.41
N ARG A 422 -19.79 -3.93 11.87
CA ARG A 422 -19.74 -4.89 12.97
C ARG A 422 -20.32 -4.32 14.26
N LEU A 423 -20.02 -3.06 14.57
CA LEU A 423 -20.52 -2.38 15.77
C LEU A 423 -22.06 -2.24 15.78
N GLN A 424 -22.70 -2.22 14.61
CA GLN A 424 -24.16 -2.16 14.49
C GLN A 424 -24.84 -3.53 14.73
N MET A 425 -24.16 -4.63 14.41
CA MET A 425 -24.74 -5.99 14.56
C MET A 425 -24.74 -6.50 16.00
N TRP A 426 -23.72 -6.16 16.80
CA TRP A 426 -23.57 -6.67 18.17
C TRP A 426 -24.72 -6.27 19.13
N PRO A 427 -25.18 -5.01 19.17
CA PRO A 427 -26.32 -4.63 20.01
C PRO A 427 -27.61 -5.37 19.63
N VAL A 428 -27.81 -5.61 18.33
CA VAL A 428 -28.97 -6.37 17.84
C VAL A 428 -28.87 -7.82 18.29
N PHE A 429 -27.70 -8.45 18.19
CA PHE A 429 -27.47 -9.80 18.70
C PHE A 429 -27.72 -9.89 20.21
N GLN A 430 -27.20 -8.95 20.99
CA GLN A 430 -27.44 -8.92 22.44
C GLN A 430 -28.93 -8.80 22.78
N LYS A 431 -29.66 -7.95 22.05
CA LYS A 431 -31.10 -7.79 22.25
C LYS A 431 -31.85 -9.10 22.00
N ILE A 432 -31.59 -9.76 20.86
CA ILE A 432 -32.24 -11.02 20.49
C ILE A 432 -31.99 -12.10 21.57
N VAL A 433 -30.74 -12.28 21.98
CA VAL A 433 -30.37 -13.26 23.01
C VAL A 433 -30.98 -12.94 24.38
N ASN A 434 -31.07 -11.66 24.74
CA ASN A 434 -31.74 -11.26 25.97
C ASN A 434 -33.25 -11.50 25.90
N ASP A 435 -33.91 -11.24 24.77
CA ASP A 435 -35.33 -11.49 24.55
C ASP A 435 -35.62 -13.00 24.68
N ASP A 436 -34.73 -13.86 24.16
CA ASP A 436 -34.82 -15.32 24.29
C ASP A 436 -34.60 -15.82 25.73
N ILE A 437 -33.62 -15.26 26.45
CA ILE A 437 -33.41 -15.53 27.88
C ILE A 437 -34.62 -15.09 28.71
N GLU A 438 -35.20 -13.93 28.42
CA GLU A 438 -36.37 -13.42 29.12
C GLU A 438 -37.63 -14.24 28.84
N ALA A 439 -37.85 -14.64 27.59
CA ALA A 439 -38.94 -15.54 27.20
C ALA A 439 -38.84 -16.88 27.96
N LEU A 440 -37.64 -17.44 28.04
CA LEU A 440 -37.36 -18.67 28.78
C LEU A 440 -37.58 -18.49 30.29
N LYS A 441 -37.16 -17.37 30.88
CA LYS A 441 -37.41 -17.06 32.31
C LYS A 441 -38.89 -16.87 32.61
N LYS A 442 -39.63 -16.11 31.80
CA LYS A 442 -41.08 -15.92 31.95
C LYS A 442 -41.84 -17.26 31.90
N LEU A 443 -41.43 -18.15 31.00
CA LEU A 443 -41.98 -19.50 30.93
C LEU A 443 -41.54 -20.37 32.11
N ALA A 444 -40.33 -20.22 32.63
CA ALA A 444 -39.84 -20.95 33.79
C ALA A 444 -40.46 -20.48 35.13
N GLU A 445 -40.86 -19.22 35.25
CA GLU A 445 -41.47 -18.65 36.48
C GLU A 445 -43.00 -18.76 36.48
N GLY A 446 -43.62 -18.97 35.32
CA GLY A 446 -45.09 -19.01 35.20
C GLY A 446 -45.77 -17.68 35.01
N SER A 447 -44.97 -16.62 34.93
CA SER A 447 -45.40 -15.25 34.67
C SER A 447 -45.86 -15.02 33.22
N ALA A 448 -45.86 -16.04 32.36
CA ALA A 448 -46.42 -15.97 31.00
C ALA A 448 -47.95 -15.76 30.96
N GLY A 449 -48.64 -15.87 32.10
CA GLY A 449 -50.05 -15.52 32.26
C GLY A 449 -50.23 -14.11 32.81
N GLY A 450 -50.19 -13.08 31.96
CA GLY A 450 -50.81 -11.79 32.28
C GLY A 450 -52.34 -11.96 32.41
N PHE A 451 -53.00 -11.02 33.11
CA PHE A 451 -54.41 -11.02 33.52
C PHE A 451 -55.47 -11.36 32.43
N PHE A 452 -55.08 -11.45 31.15
CA PHE A 452 -55.94 -11.79 30.00
C PHE A 452 -55.40 -12.91 29.08
N SER A 453 -54.25 -13.53 29.40
CA SER A 453 -53.68 -14.63 28.61
C SER A 453 -54.03 -15.98 29.26
N ARG A 454 -54.74 -16.86 28.53
CA ARG A 454 -54.85 -18.27 28.90
C ARG A 454 -53.43 -18.79 29.14
N GLY A 455 -53.11 -19.13 30.38
CA GLY A 455 -51.78 -19.63 30.75
C GLY A 455 -51.35 -20.73 29.79
N THR A 456 -50.19 -20.56 29.16
CA THR A 456 -49.62 -21.55 28.25
C THR A 456 -49.44 -22.85 29.02
N VAL A 457 -50.23 -23.88 28.69
CA VAL A 457 -50.09 -25.21 29.28
C VAL A 457 -48.72 -25.74 28.86
N LEU A 458 -47.83 -25.94 29.82
CA LEU A 458 -46.54 -26.59 29.61
C LEU A 458 -46.80 -28.06 29.27
N THR A 459 -46.71 -28.41 27.98
CA THR A 459 -46.79 -29.79 27.52
C THR A 459 -45.40 -30.43 27.47
N GLU A 460 -45.32 -31.75 27.64
CA GLU A 460 -44.07 -32.50 27.52
C GLU A 460 -43.34 -32.21 26.21
N THR A 461 -44.10 -32.12 25.11
CA THR A 461 -43.61 -31.84 23.76
C THR A 461 -42.95 -30.46 23.67
N ALA A 462 -43.54 -29.43 24.28
CA ALA A 462 -42.98 -28.08 24.30
C ALA A 462 -41.64 -28.04 25.06
N VAL A 463 -41.54 -28.74 26.19
CA VAL A 463 -40.28 -28.83 26.96
C VAL A 463 -39.19 -29.54 26.15
N LYS A 464 -39.52 -30.66 25.47
CA LYS A 464 -38.56 -31.35 24.59
C LYS A 464 -38.08 -30.47 23.45
N SER A 465 -38.97 -29.67 22.85
CA SER A 465 -38.59 -28.79 21.74
C SER A 465 -37.72 -27.62 22.17
N ILE A 466 -37.96 -27.04 23.35
CA ILE A 466 -37.10 -25.99 23.93
C ILE A 466 -35.72 -26.55 24.23
N CYS A 467 -35.63 -27.76 24.77
CA CYS A 467 -34.35 -28.45 24.99
C CYS A 467 -33.60 -28.64 23.66
N ALA A 468 -34.28 -29.14 22.63
CA ALA A 468 -33.69 -29.34 21.30
C ALA A 468 -33.18 -28.03 20.68
N GLN A 469 -33.94 -26.93 20.80
CA GLN A 469 -33.54 -25.62 20.30
C GLN A 469 -32.36 -25.04 21.08
N TYR A 470 -32.33 -25.20 22.40
CA TYR A 470 -31.19 -24.82 23.23
C TYR A 470 -29.91 -25.54 22.79
N ILE A 471 -29.98 -26.85 22.55
CA ILE A 471 -28.83 -27.63 22.05
C ILE A 471 -28.38 -27.10 20.69
N LYS A 472 -29.31 -26.87 19.76
CA LYS A 472 -29.00 -26.33 18.42
C LYS A 472 -28.26 -25.00 18.52
N LEU A 473 -28.73 -24.08 19.37
CA LEU A 473 -28.09 -22.79 19.63
C LEU A 473 -26.71 -22.95 20.28
N PHE A 474 -26.63 -23.79 21.31
CA PHE A 474 -25.37 -24.06 22.02
C PHE A 474 -24.30 -24.62 21.07
N THR A 475 -24.63 -25.65 20.31
CA THR A 475 -23.71 -26.27 19.34
C THR A 475 -23.31 -25.28 18.24
N ALA A 476 -24.25 -24.49 17.70
CA ALA A 476 -23.92 -23.49 16.69
C ALA A 476 -23.02 -22.38 17.24
N PHE A 477 -23.25 -21.90 18.46
CA PHE A 477 -22.44 -20.86 19.08
C PHE A 477 -21.02 -21.37 19.38
N VAL A 478 -20.89 -22.62 19.83
CA VAL A 478 -19.57 -23.24 20.06
C VAL A 478 -18.81 -23.40 18.74
N ILE A 479 -19.45 -23.87 17.67
CA ILE A 479 -18.79 -24.01 16.35
C ILE A 479 -18.36 -22.66 15.81
N LEU A 480 -19.18 -21.62 15.97
CA LEU A 480 -18.89 -20.27 15.50
C LEU A 480 -17.88 -19.52 16.38
N THR A 481 -17.54 -20.01 17.57
CA THR A 481 -16.66 -19.32 18.51
C THR A 481 -15.28 -19.98 18.52
N GLU A 482 -14.34 -19.41 17.76
CA GLU A 482 -12.96 -19.93 17.66
C GLU A 482 -12.04 -19.40 18.78
N LYS A 483 -12.42 -18.31 19.48
CA LYS A 483 -11.61 -17.66 20.52
C LYS A 483 -12.18 -17.91 21.92
N GLU A 484 -11.33 -18.34 22.85
CA GLU A 484 -11.74 -18.69 24.23
C GLU A 484 -12.17 -17.47 25.08
N ASP A 485 -11.78 -16.26 24.68
CA ASP A 485 -11.93 -15.02 25.47
C ASP A 485 -13.30 -14.35 25.36
N GLU A 486 -14.25 -14.94 24.65
CA GLU A 486 -15.57 -14.34 24.41
C GLU A 486 -16.56 -14.58 25.55
N THR A 487 -16.20 -14.01 26.69
CA THR A 487 -16.95 -14.09 27.95
C THR A 487 -18.42 -13.72 27.82
N MET A 488 -18.79 -12.82 26.90
CA MET A 488 -20.17 -12.40 26.66
C MET A 488 -21.05 -13.54 26.11
N ILE A 489 -20.59 -14.26 25.08
CA ILE A 489 -21.37 -15.33 24.44
C ILE A 489 -21.56 -16.48 25.44
N PHE A 490 -20.49 -16.88 26.12
CA PHE A 490 -20.56 -17.95 27.12
C PHE A 490 -21.39 -17.57 28.36
N SER A 491 -21.38 -16.30 28.77
CA SER A 491 -22.26 -15.80 29.84
C SER A 491 -23.74 -15.90 29.45
N ASN A 492 -24.08 -15.58 28.20
CA ASN A 492 -25.44 -15.73 27.68
C ASN A 492 -25.87 -17.20 27.60
N LEU A 493 -24.99 -18.09 27.11
CA LEU A 493 -25.24 -19.53 27.08
C LEU A 493 -25.46 -20.11 28.48
N LEU A 494 -24.70 -19.65 29.48
CA LEU A 494 -24.89 -20.06 30.89
C LEU A 494 -26.24 -19.60 31.43
N ARG A 495 -26.68 -18.38 31.10
CA ARG A 495 -28.01 -17.87 31.49
C ARG A 495 -29.13 -18.66 30.83
N MET A 496 -28.97 -19.05 29.57
CA MET A 496 -29.91 -19.93 28.87
C MET A 496 -29.97 -21.31 29.52
N ARG A 497 -28.80 -21.91 29.85
CA ARG A 497 -28.71 -23.18 30.60
C ARG A 497 -29.54 -23.15 31.88
N GLN A 498 -29.35 -22.12 32.70
CA GLN A 498 -30.10 -21.92 33.96
C GLN A 498 -31.60 -21.77 33.72
N GLY A 499 -32.01 -21.14 32.61
CA GLY A 499 -33.41 -21.02 32.23
C GLY A 499 -34.04 -22.37 31.86
N VAL A 500 -33.32 -23.20 31.09
CA VAL A 500 -33.78 -24.54 30.69
C VAL A 500 -33.88 -25.46 31.91
N GLU A 501 -32.88 -25.42 32.80
CA GLU A 501 -32.88 -26.20 34.04
C GLU A 501 -34.10 -25.85 34.92
N LYS A 502 -34.36 -24.56 35.15
CA LYS A 502 -35.52 -24.10 35.91
C LYS A 502 -36.85 -24.51 35.26
N LEU A 503 -36.91 -24.48 33.93
CA LEU A 503 -38.09 -24.89 33.19
C LEU A 503 -38.38 -26.40 33.35
N ILE A 504 -37.34 -27.25 33.26
CA ILE A 504 -37.47 -28.69 33.51
C ILE A 504 -37.91 -28.94 34.96
N GLN A 505 -37.30 -28.27 35.93
CA GLN A 505 -37.67 -28.37 37.35
C GLN A 505 -39.13 -27.95 37.61
N ARG A 506 -39.62 -26.91 36.93
CA ARG A 506 -41.03 -26.47 37.05
C ARG A 506 -42.00 -27.46 36.42
N TYR A 507 -41.69 -28.01 35.24
CA TYR A 507 -42.56 -29.00 34.62
C TYR A 507 -42.67 -30.25 35.49
N THR A 508 -41.57 -30.71 36.05
CA THR A 508 -41.56 -31.95 36.85
C THR A 508 -42.15 -31.74 38.25
N SER A 509 -42.07 -30.52 38.81
CA SER A 509 -42.73 -30.20 40.10
C SER A 509 -44.26 -30.21 40.02
N GLN A 510 -44.85 -30.00 38.83
CA GLN A 510 -46.28 -30.14 38.58
C GLN A 510 -46.78 -31.60 38.63
N THR A 511 -45.86 -32.58 38.55
CA THR A 511 -46.20 -34.00 38.65
C THR A 511 -46.23 -34.45 40.11
N ASN A 512 -47.37 -34.96 40.60
CA ASN A 512 -47.56 -35.33 42.02
C ASN A 512 -46.79 -36.60 42.46
N ASP A 513 -46.50 -37.55 41.55
CA ASP A 513 -45.79 -38.78 41.91
C ASP A 513 -44.26 -38.59 41.84
N PRO A 514 -43.52 -38.77 42.96
CA PRO A 514 -42.05 -38.63 43.00
C PRO A 514 -41.29 -39.58 42.07
N ALA A 515 -41.81 -40.78 41.78
CA ALA A 515 -41.16 -41.73 40.87
C ALA A 515 -41.27 -41.28 39.41
N THR A 516 -42.47 -40.86 38.98
CA THR A 516 -42.69 -40.32 37.63
C THR A 516 -42.00 -38.98 37.41
N ARG A 517 -41.89 -38.16 38.46
CA ARG A 517 -41.12 -36.91 38.47
C ARG A 517 -39.64 -37.15 38.18
N ALA A 518 -39.02 -38.08 38.91
CA ALA A 518 -37.60 -38.41 38.73
C ALA A 518 -37.35 -39.07 37.36
N THR A 519 -38.27 -39.91 36.90
CA THR A 519 -38.20 -40.54 35.56
C THR A 519 -38.26 -39.50 34.45
N SER A 520 -39.22 -38.57 34.52
CA SER A 520 -39.37 -37.50 33.51
C SER A 520 -38.13 -36.58 33.48
N GLN A 521 -37.58 -36.21 34.65
CA GLN A 521 -36.32 -35.44 34.73
C GLN A 521 -35.16 -36.17 34.04
N SER A 522 -35.01 -37.47 34.33
CA SER A 522 -33.96 -38.29 33.70
C SER A 522 -34.12 -38.32 32.18
N THR A 523 -35.35 -38.45 31.66
CA THR A 523 -35.59 -38.49 30.21
C THR A 523 -35.22 -37.17 29.52
N PHE A 524 -35.50 -36.01 30.14
CA PHE A 524 -35.11 -34.71 29.58
C PHE A 524 -33.59 -34.49 29.61
N TYR A 525 -32.92 -34.84 30.70
CA TYR A 525 -31.46 -34.72 30.80
C TYR A 525 -30.74 -35.69 29.87
N GLU A 526 -31.23 -36.92 29.74
CA GLU A 526 -30.69 -37.89 28.79
C GLU A 526 -30.84 -37.41 27.33
N LEU A 527 -31.96 -36.76 26.98
CA LEU A 527 -32.13 -36.12 25.66
C LEU A 527 -31.05 -35.05 25.43
N LEU A 528 -30.80 -34.19 26.43
CA LEU A 528 -29.76 -33.16 26.36
C LEU A 528 -28.35 -33.75 26.16
N VAL A 529 -27.99 -34.74 26.96
CA VAL A 529 -26.67 -35.42 26.90
C VAL A 529 -26.50 -36.14 25.56
N GLN A 530 -27.50 -36.90 25.11
CA GLN A 530 -27.44 -37.62 23.83
C GLN A 530 -27.31 -36.66 22.64
N ALA A 531 -28.01 -35.53 22.66
CA ALA A 531 -27.94 -34.55 21.57
C ALA A 531 -26.62 -33.78 21.56
N LEU A 532 -26.06 -33.42 22.72
CA LEU A 532 -24.73 -32.82 22.83
C LEU A 532 -23.62 -33.77 22.37
N ASN A 533 -23.75 -35.07 22.63
CA ASN A 533 -22.80 -36.10 22.16
C ASN A 533 -22.84 -36.33 20.64
N LYS A 534 -24.00 -36.14 20.00
CA LYS A 534 -24.13 -36.29 18.53
C LYS A 534 -23.43 -35.19 17.74
N GLY A 535 -23.19 -34.03 18.34
CA GLY A 535 -22.44 -32.92 17.72
C GLY A 535 -20.93 -33.15 17.74
N ALA A 536 -20.42 -34.11 16.96
CA ALA A 536 -19.02 -34.58 17.01
C ALA A 536 -17.94 -33.47 16.91
N GLN A 537 -18.19 -32.37 16.18
CA GLN A 537 -17.26 -31.23 16.10
C GLN A 537 -17.31 -30.29 17.33
N SER A 538 -18.43 -30.30 18.08
CA SER A 538 -18.60 -29.52 19.31
C SER A 538 -17.87 -30.15 20.50
N VAL A 539 -17.74 -31.49 20.52
CA VAL A 539 -17.16 -32.25 21.65
C VAL A 539 -15.66 -31.95 21.88
N ALA A 540 -14.96 -31.48 20.86
CA ALA A 540 -13.55 -31.08 20.98
C ALA A 540 -13.35 -29.79 21.80
N HIS A 541 -14.36 -28.92 21.86
CA HIS A 541 -14.23 -27.63 22.55
C HIS A 541 -14.34 -27.79 24.08
N PRO A 542 -13.40 -27.26 24.89
CA PRO A 542 -13.41 -27.43 26.34
C PRO A 542 -14.73 -27.03 27.01
N LYS A 543 -15.36 -25.93 26.57
CA LYS A 543 -16.66 -25.48 27.12
C LYS A 543 -17.81 -26.45 26.81
N SER A 544 -17.78 -27.15 25.67
CA SER A 544 -18.78 -28.18 25.34
C SER A 544 -18.61 -29.40 26.25
N GLN A 545 -17.37 -29.75 26.62
CA GLN A 545 -17.09 -30.82 27.58
C GLN A 545 -17.59 -30.46 28.99
N HIS A 546 -17.42 -29.21 29.41
CA HIS A 546 -17.97 -28.72 30.69
C HIS A 546 -19.51 -28.73 30.70
N GLU A 547 -20.15 -28.37 29.59
CA GLU A 547 -21.61 -28.46 29.43
C GLU A 547 -22.09 -29.92 29.50
N LEU A 548 -21.41 -30.82 28.79
CA LEU A 548 -21.73 -32.25 28.79
C LEU A 548 -21.58 -32.87 30.19
N ALA A 549 -20.47 -32.58 30.89
CA ALA A 549 -20.25 -33.06 32.24
C ALA A 549 -21.30 -32.54 33.24
N TYR A 550 -21.75 -31.30 33.07
CA TYR A 550 -22.80 -30.71 33.89
C TYR A 550 -24.15 -31.44 33.72
N TRP A 551 -24.61 -31.65 32.48
CA TRP A 551 -25.87 -32.37 32.25
C TRP A 551 -25.78 -33.86 32.61
N ALA A 552 -24.64 -34.51 32.36
CA ALA A 552 -24.41 -35.91 32.76
C ALA A 552 -24.49 -36.10 34.28
N LYS A 553 -23.94 -35.16 35.06
CA LYS A 553 -24.06 -35.18 36.53
C LYS A 553 -25.52 -35.08 36.98
N LEU A 554 -26.30 -34.17 36.38
CA LEU A 554 -27.72 -34.01 36.70
C LEU A 554 -28.56 -35.23 36.31
N GLU A 555 -28.24 -35.88 35.19
CA GLU A 555 -28.84 -37.15 34.78
C GLU A 555 -28.55 -38.26 35.79
N GLU A 556 -27.29 -38.40 36.22
CA GLU A 556 -26.88 -39.41 37.21
C GLU A 556 -27.58 -39.18 38.56
N GLU A 557 -27.67 -37.93 39.01
CA GLU A 557 -28.42 -37.56 40.22
C GLU A 557 -29.92 -37.88 40.10
N ALA A 558 -30.53 -37.68 38.93
CA ALA A 558 -31.92 -38.05 38.68
C ALA A 558 -32.11 -39.57 38.70
N ARG A 559 -31.21 -40.35 38.07
CA ARG A 559 -31.23 -41.82 38.11
C ARG A 559 -31.08 -42.37 39.53
N ARG A 560 -30.18 -41.80 40.33
CA ARG A 560 -30.02 -42.17 41.76
C ARG A 560 -31.31 -41.94 42.56
N LYS A 561 -32.06 -40.86 42.27
CA LYS A 561 -33.36 -40.57 42.89
C LYS A 561 -34.46 -41.55 42.47
N ILE A 562 -34.43 -42.06 41.24
CA ILE A 562 -35.36 -43.11 40.80
C ILE A 562 -35.15 -44.38 41.63
N ILE A 563 -33.89 -44.82 41.77
CA ILE A 563 -33.52 -46.03 42.51
C ILE A 563 -33.91 -45.90 43.98
N SER A 564 -33.65 -44.75 44.62
CA SER A 564 -33.98 -44.54 46.03
C SER A 564 -35.50 -44.52 46.29
N VAL A 565 -36.29 -43.92 45.38
CA VAL A 565 -37.75 -43.90 45.48
C VAL A 565 -38.36 -45.28 45.22
N GLN A 566 -37.79 -46.06 44.29
CA GLN A 566 -38.20 -47.45 44.04
C GLN A 566 -37.86 -48.37 45.24
N GLN A 567 -36.68 -48.21 45.83
CA GLN A 567 -36.30 -48.94 47.06
C GLN A 567 -37.16 -48.56 48.26
N ALA A 568 -37.56 -47.29 48.39
CA ALA A 568 -38.49 -46.84 49.44
C ALA A 568 -39.91 -47.37 49.24
N ARG A 569 -40.35 -47.56 47.98
CA ARG A 569 -41.61 -48.23 47.66
C ARG A 569 -41.57 -49.73 47.89
N ALA A 570 -40.43 -50.39 47.68
CA ALA A 570 -40.27 -51.83 47.93
C ALA A 570 -40.13 -52.19 49.43
N ARG A 571 -39.84 -51.19 50.28
CA ARG A 571 -39.73 -51.34 51.75
C ARG A 571 -41.02 -50.99 52.50
N ARG A 572 -42.03 -50.47 51.80
CA ARG A 572 -43.40 -50.28 52.29
C ARG A 572 -44.28 -51.39 51.76
#